data_AF-A0A2C5XDV2-F1
#
_entry.id   AF-A0A2C5XDV2-F1
#
_cell.length_a   1.000
_cell.length_b   1.000
_cell.length_c   1.000
_cell.angle_alpha   90.00
_cell.angle_beta   90.00
_cell.angle_gamma   90.00
#
_symmetry.space_group_name_H-M   'P 1'
#
loop_
_entity.id
_entity.type
_entity.pdbx_description
1 polymer ?
#
loop_
_entity_poly.entity_id
_entity_poly.type
_entity_poly.pdbx_seq_one_letter_code
_entity_poly.pdbx_strand_id
1 'polypeptide(L)'
;MKYLLSYLVAKSVWQFYATDWMGKGWTKDSIHFIYERRRGAKDAGIYLNEPFISARFDPDDSKDDSMLRLHKFPKIKALGITLLEIELGIVIEDYYNANCYVDGELNADADLYTARELYNDPDTLEDTFDDLKRVIWDYLQPDKFMQQCRNNEGLRKVLQEEVVNRLHTLIHTYYRDPDKIVLRPTIKMQSSRIQRVTKG
;
A
#
# COMPACT_ATOMS: atom_id res chain seq x y z
N MET A 1 2.18 -0.78 14.71
CA MET A 1 1.71 0.31 13.82
C MET A 1 1.66 -0.13 12.36
N LYS A 2 2.67 -0.85 11.85
CA LYS A 2 2.70 -1.36 10.46
C LYS A 2 1.42 -2.08 10.03
N TYR A 3 0.91 -3.02 10.82
CA TYR A 3 -0.34 -3.73 10.52
C TYR A 3 -1.57 -2.82 10.39
N LEU A 4 -1.71 -1.83 11.29
CA LEU A 4 -2.81 -0.87 11.18
C LEU A 4 -2.69 -0.04 9.91
N LEU A 5 -1.50 0.42 9.57
CA LEU A 5 -1.24 1.13 8.32
C LEU A 5 -1.56 0.24 7.11
N SER A 6 -1.08 -1.01 7.09
CA SER A 6 -1.40 -2.02 6.07
C SER A 6 -2.90 -2.17 5.86
N TYR A 7 -3.66 -2.30 6.95
CA TYR A 7 -5.12 -2.39 6.89
C TYR A 7 -5.77 -1.13 6.36
N LEU A 8 -5.36 0.05 6.82
CA LEU A 8 -5.94 1.32 6.36
C LEU A 8 -5.70 1.53 4.88
N VAL A 9 -4.47 1.28 4.41
CA VAL A 9 -4.12 1.35 3.00
C VAL A 9 -4.94 0.35 2.18
N ALA A 10 -5.01 -0.91 2.61
CA ALA A 10 -5.81 -1.93 1.91
C ALA A 10 -7.32 -1.60 1.89
N LYS A 11 -7.87 -1.12 3.02
CA LYS A 11 -9.28 -0.69 3.15
C LYS A 11 -9.57 0.45 2.19
N SER A 12 -8.70 1.45 2.12
CA SER A 12 -8.90 2.57 1.21
C SER A 12 -8.77 2.17 -0.26
N VAL A 13 -7.82 1.28 -0.60
CA VAL A 13 -7.75 0.72 -1.95
C VAL A 13 -9.07 0.05 -2.32
N TRP A 14 -9.58 -0.82 -1.46
CA TRP A 14 -10.87 -1.47 -1.66
C TRP A 14 -12.04 -0.48 -1.81
N GLN A 15 -12.11 0.56 -0.97
CA GLN A 15 -13.17 1.57 -0.99
C GLN A 15 -13.22 2.32 -2.32
N PHE A 16 -12.06 2.73 -2.83
CA PHE A 16 -11.95 3.53 -4.05
C PHE A 16 -11.70 2.70 -5.32
N TYR A 17 -11.50 1.39 -5.20
CA TYR A 17 -11.23 0.53 -6.35
C TYR A 17 -12.34 0.66 -7.41
N ALA A 18 -11.93 0.88 -8.66
CA ALA A 18 -12.83 1.08 -9.80
C ALA A 18 -13.80 2.29 -9.67
N THR A 19 -13.47 3.26 -8.82
CA THR A 19 -14.12 4.58 -8.79
C THR A 19 -13.24 5.62 -9.48
N ASP A 20 -13.83 6.73 -9.92
CA ASP A 20 -13.08 7.83 -10.56
C ASP A 20 -12.04 8.47 -9.63
N TRP A 21 -12.17 8.28 -8.32
CA TRP A 21 -11.22 8.76 -7.31
C TRP A 21 -9.90 7.99 -7.36
N MET A 22 -9.94 6.75 -7.83
CA MET A 22 -8.78 5.92 -8.05
C MET A 22 -8.58 5.75 -9.55
N GLY A 23 -8.06 6.80 -10.18
CA GLY A 23 -7.61 6.77 -11.57
C GLY A 23 -6.53 5.71 -11.83
N LYS A 24 -5.86 5.83 -12.97
CA LYS A 24 -4.97 4.79 -13.50
C LYS A 24 -3.73 4.48 -12.63
N GLY A 25 -3.24 5.47 -11.87
CA GLY A 25 -1.88 5.47 -11.30
C GLY A 25 -1.77 5.24 -9.79
N TRP A 26 -2.65 4.44 -9.16
CA TRP A 26 -2.51 4.19 -7.73
C TRP A 26 -1.25 3.38 -7.41
N THR A 27 -0.30 4.00 -6.72
CA THR A 27 0.98 3.45 -6.24
C THR A 27 1.27 3.97 -4.82
N LYS A 28 2.37 3.53 -4.20
CA LYS A 28 2.84 4.06 -2.91
C LYS A 28 3.01 5.59 -2.91
N ASP A 29 3.34 6.20 -4.06
CA ASP A 29 3.48 7.66 -4.21
C ASP A 29 2.16 8.42 -4.11
N SER A 30 1.04 7.70 -4.17
CA SER A 30 -0.29 8.25 -3.95
C SER A 30 -0.65 8.33 -2.47
N ILE A 31 0.18 7.78 -1.58
CA ILE A 31 -0.02 7.75 -0.13
C ILE A 31 0.81 8.87 0.50
N HIS A 32 0.16 9.76 1.22
CA HIS A 32 0.79 10.92 1.83
C HIS A 32 0.55 10.96 3.34
N PHE A 33 1.59 11.34 4.08
CA PHE A 33 1.51 11.60 5.50
C PHE A 33 1.69 13.11 5.74
N ILE A 34 0.61 13.77 6.14
CA ILE A 34 0.58 15.22 6.29
C ILE A 34 0.81 15.59 7.75
N TYR A 35 1.55 16.67 7.98
CA TYR A 35 1.66 17.27 9.30
C TYR A 35 0.36 17.97 9.67
N GLU A 36 -0.23 17.58 10.79
CA GLU A 36 -1.46 18.17 11.30
C GLU A 36 -1.24 18.83 12.65
N ARG A 37 -1.90 19.96 12.88
CA ARG A 37 -2.04 20.59 14.20
C ARG A 37 -3.48 20.41 14.65
N ARG A 38 -3.72 19.44 15.55
CA ARG A 38 -5.06 19.17 16.09
C ARG A 38 -5.36 20.06 17.30
N ARG A 39 -5.96 19.52 18.36
CA ARG A 39 -6.45 20.23 19.56
C ARG A 39 -5.39 20.99 20.39
N GLY A 40 -4.15 21.13 19.90
CA GLY A 40 -3.10 21.96 20.49
C GLY A 40 -1.70 21.61 19.99
N ALA A 41 -0.69 22.36 20.43
CA ALA A 41 0.71 22.16 20.04
C ALA A 41 1.29 20.79 20.49
N LYS A 42 0.71 20.18 21.54
CA LYS A 42 1.09 18.85 22.03
C LYS A 42 0.60 17.71 21.14
N ASP A 43 -0.44 17.98 20.35
CA ASP A 43 -1.09 17.07 19.41
C ASP A 43 -0.78 17.48 17.96
N ALA A 44 0.39 18.09 17.74
CA ALA A 44 0.84 18.48 16.43
C ALA A 44 1.93 17.52 15.95
N GLY A 45 1.74 16.94 14.77
CA GLY A 45 2.63 15.91 14.27
C GLY A 45 2.09 15.16 13.06
N ILE A 46 2.83 14.14 12.66
CA ILE A 46 2.43 13.21 11.60
C ILE A 46 1.78 11.97 12.23
N TYR A 47 0.64 11.57 11.69
CA TYR A 47 -0.15 10.42 12.14
C TYR A 47 -0.02 9.29 11.12
N LEU A 48 0.85 8.30 11.40
CA LEU A 48 1.06 7.17 10.48
C LEU A 48 -0.17 6.27 10.31
N ASN A 49 -1.18 6.45 11.15
CA ASN A 49 -2.45 5.74 11.10
C ASN A 49 -3.57 6.56 10.45
N GLU A 50 -3.26 7.69 9.84
CA GLU A 50 -4.18 8.45 8.99
C GLU A 50 -3.43 8.87 7.72
N PRO A 51 -3.05 7.90 6.86
CA PRO A 51 -2.54 8.23 5.54
C PRO A 51 -3.64 8.93 4.72
N PHE A 52 -3.25 9.94 3.97
CA PHE A 52 -4.07 10.57 2.94
C PHE A 52 -3.79 9.88 1.61
N ILE A 53 -4.84 9.67 0.81
CA ILE A 53 -4.68 9.16 -0.55
C ILE A 53 -4.96 10.30 -1.52
N SER A 54 -4.00 10.56 -2.39
CA SER A 54 -4.19 11.49 -3.50
C SER A 54 -5.17 10.91 -4.50
N ALA A 55 -6.27 11.62 -4.74
CA ALA A 55 -7.21 11.28 -5.80
C ALA A 55 -6.72 11.87 -7.12
N ARG A 56 -6.65 11.03 -8.15
CA ARG A 56 -6.33 11.46 -9.52
C ARG A 56 -7.48 11.08 -10.44
N PHE A 57 -8.03 12.08 -11.12
CA PHE A 57 -9.16 11.95 -12.05
C PHE A 57 -8.71 11.92 -13.51
N ASP A 58 -7.41 11.68 -13.75
CA ASP A 58 -6.86 11.61 -15.10
C ASP A 58 -7.54 10.47 -15.87
N PRO A 59 -8.00 10.71 -17.12
CA PRO A 59 -8.61 9.67 -17.94
C PRO A 59 -7.63 8.53 -18.18
N ASP A 60 -8.15 7.30 -18.21
CA ASP A 60 -7.34 6.11 -18.44
C ASP A 60 -7.00 5.97 -19.93
N ASP A 61 -6.00 6.74 -20.38
CA ASP A 61 -5.55 6.73 -21.78
C ASP A 61 -4.54 5.59 -22.06
N SER A 62 -4.43 4.55 -21.21
CA SER A 62 -3.57 3.41 -21.62
C SER A 62 -4.25 2.64 -22.72
N LYS A 63 -3.53 2.49 -23.83
CA LYS A 63 -3.65 1.26 -24.60
C LYS A 63 -3.32 0.12 -23.64
N ASP A 64 -4.34 -0.68 -23.34
CA ASP A 64 -4.28 -1.80 -22.41
C ASP A 64 -3.30 -2.86 -22.95
N ASP A 65 -2.03 -2.73 -22.59
CA ASP A 65 -1.00 -3.73 -22.88
C ASP A 65 -0.98 -4.82 -21.78
N SER A 66 -2.11 -5.06 -21.11
CA SER A 66 -2.26 -6.07 -20.06
C SER A 66 -2.03 -7.49 -20.55
N MET A 67 -2.03 -7.74 -21.87
CA MET A 67 -1.75 -9.06 -22.43
C MET A 67 -0.29 -9.49 -22.21
N LEU A 68 0.66 -8.54 -22.09
CA LEU A 68 2.09 -8.86 -21.97
C LEU A 68 2.63 -8.73 -20.54
N ARG A 69 1.85 -8.16 -19.61
CA ARG A 69 2.27 -7.98 -18.21
C ARG A 69 2.06 -9.24 -17.38
N LEU A 70 3.02 -9.56 -16.51
CA LEU A 70 2.89 -10.67 -15.56
C LEU A 70 1.72 -10.49 -14.59
N HIS A 71 1.38 -9.26 -14.23
CA HIS A 71 0.25 -8.94 -13.36
C HIS A 71 -0.78 -8.06 -14.08
N LYS A 72 -1.96 -8.64 -14.37
CA LYS A 72 -3.03 -7.96 -15.12
C LYS A 72 -3.73 -6.85 -14.35
N PHE A 73 -3.54 -6.78 -13.04
CA PHE A 73 -4.18 -5.81 -12.17
C PHE A 73 -3.13 -4.87 -11.54
N PRO A 74 -2.75 -3.77 -12.20
CA PRO A 74 -1.64 -2.92 -11.75
C PRO A 74 -1.87 -2.32 -10.35
N LYS A 75 -3.10 -1.95 -10.00
CA LYS A 75 -3.44 -1.39 -8.67
C LYS A 75 -3.33 -2.43 -7.56
N ILE A 76 -3.74 -3.66 -7.85
CA ILE A 76 -3.62 -4.81 -6.93
C ILE A 76 -2.14 -5.16 -6.74
N LYS A 77 -1.36 -5.23 -7.84
CA LYS A 77 0.10 -5.40 -7.78
C LYS A 77 0.75 -4.35 -6.88
N ALA A 78 0.44 -3.08 -7.13
CA ALA A 78 0.99 -1.96 -6.37
C ALA A 78 0.64 -2.06 -4.88
N LEU A 79 -0.55 -2.57 -4.54
CA LEU A 79 -0.94 -2.77 -3.14
C LEU A 79 -0.11 -3.87 -2.50
N GLY A 80 0.11 -5.00 -3.19
CA GLY A 80 0.98 -6.07 -2.69
C GLY A 80 2.40 -5.59 -2.38
N ILE A 81 2.99 -4.82 -3.29
CA ILE A 81 4.31 -4.21 -3.11
C ILE A 81 4.30 -3.25 -1.91
N THR A 82 3.31 -2.35 -1.85
CA THR A 82 3.19 -1.37 -0.75
C THR A 82 3.07 -2.07 0.60
N LEU A 83 2.31 -3.16 0.69
CA LEU A 83 2.16 -3.95 1.92
C LEU A 83 3.47 -4.63 2.33
N LEU A 84 4.23 -5.15 1.36
CA LEU A 84 5.55 -5.72 1.59
C LEU A 84 6.54 -4.66 2.10
N GLU A 85 6.58 -3.48 1.48
CA GLU A 85 7.42 -2.37 1.90
C GLU A 85 7.08 -1.87 3.30
N ILE A 86 5.79 -1.79 3.65
CA ILE A 86 5.35 -1.47 5.02
C ILE A 86 5.82 -2.53 6.02
N GLU A 87 5.78 -3.80 5.64
CA GLU A 87 6.15 -4.91 6.52
C GLU A 87 7.65 -4.93 6.81
N LEU A 88 8.46 -4.72 5.77
CA LEU A 88 9.93 -4.76 5.80
C LEU A 88 10.55 -3.42 6.22
N GLY A 89 9.84 -2.30 6.06
CA GLY A 89 10.36 -0.96 6.36
C GLY A 89 11.44 -0.48 5.37
N ILE A 90 11.42 -1.00 4.14
CA ILE A 90 12.34 -0.67 3.04
C ILE A 90 11.54 -0.25 1.80
N VAL A 91 12.24 0.29 0.81
CA VAL A 91 11.70 0.46 -0.55
C VAL A 91 12.29 -0.60 -1.46
N ILE A 92 11.48 -1.22 -2.34
CA ILE A 92 11.93 -2.35 -3.16
C ILE A 92 13.00 -1.94 -4.19
N GLU A 93 13.03 -0.66 -4.58
CA GLU A 93 13.99 -0.13 -5.57
C GLU A 93 15.43 -0.25 -5.08
N ASP A 94 15.67 -0.26 -3.77
CA ASP A 94 16.99 -0.45 -3.18
C ASP A 94 17.55 -1.86 -3.40
N TYR A 95 16.71 -2.79 -3.86
CA TYR A 95 17.02 -4.21 -4.04
C TYR A 95 17.01 -4.64 -5.51
N TYR A 96 16.90 -3.68 -6.45
CA TYR A 96 17.05 -3.97 -7.86
C TYR A 96 18.43 -4.57 -8.15
N ASN A 97 18.43 -5.67 -8.88
CA ASN A 97 19.63 -6.39 -9.30
C ASN A 97 19.79 -6.37 -10.82
N ALA A 98 20.86 -6.97 -11.33
CA ALA A 98 21.14 -7.01 -12.77
C ALA A 98 19.99 -7.63 -13.61
N ASN A 99 19.20 -8.53 -13.03
CA ASN A 99 18.07 -9.17 -13.73
C ASN A 99 16.88 -8.23 -13.91
N CYS A 100 16.85 -7.09 -13.20
CA CYS A 100 15.82 -6.08 -13.35
C CYS A 100 15.98 -5.24 -14.62
N TYR A 101 17.11 -5.34 -15.33
CA TYR A 101 17.42 -4.54 -16.50
C TYR A 101 17.48 -5.41 -17.77
N VAL A 102 16.85 -4.92 -18.85
CA VAL A 102 16.92 -5.52 -20.19
C VAL A 102 17.45 -4.47 -21.14
N ASP A 103 18.57 -4.75 -21.81
CA ASP A 103 19.25 -3.81 -22.71
C ASP A 103 19.59 -2.44 -22.07
N GLY A 104 19.84 -2.43 -20.76
CA GLY A 104 20.17 -1.22 -19.99
C GLY A 104 18.96 -0.42 -19.50
N GLU A 105 17.75 -0.83 -19.87
CA GLU A 105 16.50 -0.21 -19.43
C GLU A 105 15.83 -1.05 -18.32
N LEU A 106 15.16 -0.37 -17.38
CA LEU A 106 14.47 -1.05 -16.29
C LEU A 106 13.26 -1.83 -16.85
N ASN A 107 13.18 -3.11 -16.51
CA ASN A 107 12.08 -3.98 -16.90
C ASN A 107 10.75 -3.46 -16.31
N ALA A 108 9.69 -3.44 -17.11
CA ALA A 108 8.35 -3.02 -16.69
C ALA A 108 7.77 -3.87 -15.53
N ASP A 109 8.28 -5.09 -15.35
CA ASP A 109 7.94 -6.01 -14.26
C ASP A 109 9.04 -6.12 -13.18
N ALA A 110 10.09 -5.28 -13.23
CA ALA A 110 11.20 -5.27 -12.25
C ALA A 110 10.69 -5.20 -10.79
N ASP A 111 9.69 -4.36 -10.53
CA ASP A 111 9.06 -4.26 -9.21
C ASP A 111 8.49 -5.59 -8.73
N LEU A 112 7.83 -6.31 -9.63
CA LEU A 112 7.17 -7.56 -9.29
C LEU A 112 8.20 -8.66 -9.03
N TYR A 113 9.25 -8.71 -9.84
CA TYR A 113 10.35 -9.65 -9.65
C TYR A 113 11.02 -9.42 -8.30
N THR A 114 11.42 -8.17 -8.04
CA THR A 114 12.11 -7.80 -6.80
C THR A 114 11.23 -8.08 -5.57
N ALA A 115 9.94 -7.73 -5.63
CA ALA A 115 9.01 -8.02 -4.54
C ALA A 115 8.83 -9.53 -4.30
N ARG A 116 8.82 -10.35 -5.36
CA ARG A 116 8.76 -11.81 -5.22
C ARG A 116 10.06 -12.40 -4.69
N GLU A 117 11.21 -11.88 -5.08
CA GLU A 117 12.50 -12.30 -4.52
C GLU A 117 12.55 -12.00 -3.02
N LEU A 118 12.24 -10.77 -2.63
CA LEU A 118 12.17 -10.36 -1.22
C LEU A 118 11.15 -11.18 -0.43
N TYR A 119 9.99 -11.51 -1.00
CA TYR A 119 8.99 -12.34 -0.33
C TYR A 119 9.47 -13.77 -0.07
N ASN A 120 10.23 -14.34 -1.01
CA ASN A 120 10.70 -15.73 -0.94
C ASN A 120 12.01 -15.88 -0.15
N ASP A 121 12.67 -14.78 0.20
CA ASP A 121 13.81 -14.79 1.09
C ASP A 121 13.35 -15.24 2.50
N PRO A 122 13.91 -16.33 3.05
CA PRO A 122 13.49 -16.87 4.34
C PRO A 122 13.70 -15.90 5.51
N ASP A 123 14.65 -14.98 5.41
CA ASP A 123 15.06 -14.09 6.52
C ASP A 123 14.23 -12.80 6.56
N THR A 124 13.65 -12.37 5.43
CA THR A 124 12.98 -11.06 5.34
C THR A 124 11.66 -10.99 6.09
N LEU A 125 10.89 -12.08 6.08
CA LEU A 125 9.54 -12.15 6.65
C LEU A 125 9.45 -13.10 7.85
N GLU A 126 10.56 -13.51 8.47
CA GLU A 126 10.56 -14.50 9.56
C GLU A 126 9.53 -14.15 10.65
N ASP A 127 9.55 -12.89 11.14
CA ASP A 127 8.69 -12.37 12.21
C ASP A 127 7.27 -11.93 11.75
N THR A 128 6.95 -12.05 10.47
CA THR A 128 5.67 -11.60 9.92
C THR A 128 4.56 -12.62 10.19
N PHE A 129 3.38 -12.15 10.60
CA PHE A 129 2.20 -13.01 10.75
C PHE A 129 1.84 -13.73 9.45
N ASP A 130 1.56 -15.04 9.54
CA ASP A 130 1.21 -15.87 8.39
C ASP A 130 0.03 -15.33 7.57
N ASP A 131 -0.97 -14.73 8.24
CA ASP A 131 -2.10 -14.13 7.54
C ASP A 131 -1.68 -12.92 6.70
N LEU A 132 -0.73 -12.10 7.18
CA LEU A 132 -0.18 -11.01 6.38
C LEU A 132 0.69 -11.54 5.24
N LYS A 133 1.53 -12.56 5.48
CA LYS A 133 2.31 -13.24 4.43
C LYS A 133 1.41 -13.74 3.30
N ARG A 134 0.29 -14.40 3.65
CA ARG A 134 -0.68 -14.89 2.67
C ARG A 134 -1.33 -13.75 1.89
N VAL A 135 -1.75 -12.69 2.59
CA VAL A 135 -2.32 -11.51 1.95
C VAL A 135 -1.33 -10.91 0.95
N ILE A 136 -0.08 -10.63 1.35
CA ILE A 136 0.94 -10.07 0.45
C ILE A 136 1.12 -10.97 -0.77
N TRP A 137 1.26 -12.28 -0.57
CA TRP A 137 1.39 -13.24 -1.67
C TRP A 137 0.22 -13.19 -2.64
N ASP A 138 -1.00 -13.19 -2.12
CA ASP A 138 -2.22 -13.13 -2.92
C ASP A 138 -2.26 -11.88 -3.82
N TYR A 139 -1.68 -10.76 -3.40
CA TYR A 139 -1.58 -9.54 -4.23
C TYR A 139 -0.43 -9.54 -5.24
N LEU A 140 0.64 -10.29 -4.98
CA LEU A 140 1.74 -10.45 -5.92
C LEU A 140 1.42 -11.50 -7.00
N GLN A 141 0.32 -12.24 -6.84
CA GLN A 141 -0.18 -13.22 -7.81
C GLN A 141 -1.54 -12.80 -8.37
N PRO A 142 -1.74 -12.83 -9.70
CA PRO A 142 -3.02 -12.42 -10.27
C PRO A 142 -4.14 -13.46 -10.06
N ASP A 143 -3.80 -14.72 -9.73
CA ASP A 143 -4.68 -15.89 -9.86
C ASP A 143 -6.03 -15.75 -9.17
N LYS A 144 -6.06 -15.24 -7.93
CA LYS A 144 -7.32 -15.03 -7.17
C LYS A 144 -8.25 -14.01 -7.82
N PHE A 145 -7.67 -13.04 -8.52
CA PHE A 145 -8.40 -11.94 -9.15
C PHE A 145 -8.79 -12.24 -10.60
N MET A 146 -8.10 -13.19 -11.25
CA MET A 146 -8.33 -13.55 -12.65
C MET A 146 -9.77 -13.96 -12.95
N GLN A 147 -10.44 -14.66 -12.03
CA GLN A 147 -11.84 -15.07 -12.20
C GLN A 147 -12.80 -13.88 -12.33
N GLN A 148 -12.46 -12.75 -11.73
CA GLN A 148 -13.26 -11.52 -11.74
C GLN A 148 -12.65 -10.45 -12.65
N CYS A 149 -11.72 -10.79 -13.55
CA CYS A 149 -10.94 -9.81 -14.31
C CYS A 149 -11.76 -8.79 -15.12
N ARG A 150 -12.99 -9.15 -15.50
CA ARG A 150 -13.92 -8.29 -16.27
C ARG A 150 -15.05 -7.70 -15.41
N ASN A 151 -15.04 -7.95 -14.10
CA ASN A 151 -16.09 -7.55 -13.19
C ASN A 151 -15.50 -6.77 -12.01
N ASN A 152 -15.57 -5.45 -12.08
CA ASN A 152 -15.07 -4.58 -11.02
C ASN A 152 -15.76 -4.82 -9.68
N GLU A 153 -17.07 -5.13 -9.66
CA GLU A 153 -17.77 -5.45 -8.43
C GLU A 153 -17.29 -6.77 -7.83
N GLY A 154 -17.05 -7.76 -8.70
CA GLY A 154 -16.41 -9.02 -8.33
C GLY A 154 -15.00 -8.83 -7.75
N LEU A 155 -14.17 -8.00 -8.38
CA LEU A 155 -12.83 -7.66 -7.87
C LEU A 155 -12.92 -6.98 -6.50
N ARG A 156 -13.84 -6.02 -6.34
CA ARG A 156 -14.07 -5.35 -5.05
C ARG A 156 -14.49 -6.33 -3.97
N LYS A 157 -15.34 -7.31 -4.30
CA LYS A 157 -15.73 -8.36 -3.38
C LYS A 157 -14.54 -9.23 -2.96
N VAL A 158 -13.72 -9.68 -3.91
CA VAL A 158 -12.49 -10.44 -3.59
C VAL A 158 -11.54 -9.63 -2.73
N LEU A 159 -11.29 -8.35 -3.05
CA LEU A 159 -10.48 -7.44 -2.23
C LEU A 159 -11.04 -7.30 -0.81
N GLN A 160 -12.37 -7.23 -0.65
CA GLN A 160 -12.99 -7.15 0.66
C GLN A 160 -12.76 -8.44 1.47
N GLU A 161 -13.15 -9.57 0.91
CA GLU A 161 -13.23 -10.86 1.59
C GLU A 161 -11.85 -11.44 1.87
N GLU A 162 -10.98 -11.44 0.86
CA GLU A 162 -9.68 -12.10 0.96
C GLU A 162 -8.62 -11.25 1.64
N VAL A 163 -8.86 -9.94 1.80
CA VAL A 163 -7.81 -9.02 2.25
C VAL A 163 -8.28 -8.15 3.38
N VAL A 164 -9.22 -7.24 3.11
CA VAL A 164 -9.63 -6.24 4.10
C VAL A 164 -10.15 -6.93 5.35
N ASN A 165 -10.97 -7.97 5.18
CA ASN A 165 -11.50 -8.76 6.29
C ASN A 165 -10.42 -9.56 7.02
N ARG A 166 -9.43 -10.11 6.30
CA ARG A 166 -8.31 -10.85 6.93
C ARG A 166 -7.44 -9.92 7.78
N LEU A 167 -7.03 -8.77 7.22
CA LEU A 167 -6.27 -7.76 7.94
C LEU A 167 -7.06 -7.17 9.12
N HIS A 168 -8.35 -6.94 8.95
CA HIS A 168 -9.23 -6.51 10.03
C HIS A 168 -9.25 -7.54 11.17
N THR A 169 -9.44 -8.82 10.84
CA THR A 169 -9.47 -9.91 11.83
C THR A 169 -8.13 -10.01 12.55
N LEU A 170 -7.00 -9.94 11.83
CA LEU A 170 -5.66 -9.93 12.40
C LEU A 170 -5.51 -8.79 13.42
N ILE A 171 -5.84 -7.55 13.04
CA ILE A 171 -5.68 -6.40 13.94
C ILE A 171 -6.62 -6.49 15.14
N HIS A 172 -7.86 -6.87 14.91
CA HIS A 172 -8.84 -7.03 15.97
C HIS A 172 -8.39 -8.09 16.99
N THR A 173 -7.76 -9.18 16.53
CA THR A 173 -7.29 -10.28 17.38
C THR A 173 -6.09 -9.88 18.23
N TYR A 174 -5.10 -9.20 17.65
CA TYR A 174 -3.81 -8.95 18.32
C TYR A 174 -3.68 -7.56 18.95
N TYR A 175 -4.48 -6.58 18.51
CA TYR A 175 -4.38 -5.20 18.96
C TYR A 175 -5.66 -4.76 19.66
N ARG A 176 -6.60 -4.18 18.91
CA ARG A 176 -7.95 -3.74 19.31
C ARG A 176 -8.76 -3.50 18.04
N ASP A 177 -10.05 -3.25 18.19
CA ASP A 177 -10.91 -2.76 17.11
C ASP A 177 -10.21 -1.60 16.35
N PRO A 178 -9.84 -1.80 15.07
CA PRO A 178 -9.07 -0.83 14.30
C PRO A 178 -9.81 0.50 14.14
N ASP A 179 -11.14 0.50 14.17
CA ASP A 179 -11.96 1.70 14.04
C ASP A 179 -12.06 2.50 15.37
N LYS A 180 -11.51 1.96 16.48
CA LYS A 180 -11.54 2.59 17.82
C LYS A 180 -10.15 2.94 18.36
N ILE A 181 -9.09 2.83 17.57
CA ILE A 181 -7.73 3.09 18.03
C ILE A 181 -7.53 4.59 18.30
N VAL A 182 -7.19 4.95 19.55
CA VAL A 182 -6.89 6.34 19.93
C VAL A 182 -5.57 6.75 19.28
N LEU A 183 -5.65 7.80 18.47
CA LEU A 183 -4.57 8.26 17.61
C LEU A 183 -3.61 9.15 18.38
N ARG A 184 -2.30 8.97 18.15
CA ARG A 184 -1.25 9.82 18.71
C ARG A 184 -0.26 10.19 17.60
N PRO A 185 0.28 11.42 17.59
CA PRO A 185 1.28 11.79 16.60
C PRO A 185 2.49 10.87 16.76
N THR A 186 2.82 10.16 15.69
CA THR A 186 3.95 9.23 15.66
C THR A 186 5.26 9.99 15.58
N ILE A 187 5.25 11.14 14.90
CA ILE A 187 6.39 12.06 14.84
C ILE A 187 5.94 13.40 15.40
N LYS A 188 6.52 13.79 16.55
CA LYS A 188 6.35 15.13 17.13
C LYS A 188 7.45 16.04 16.61
N MET A 189 7.12 17.14 15.95
CA MET A 189 8.12 18.16 15.63
C MET A 189 8.37 19.06 16.85
N GLN A 190 9.65 19.30 17.17
CA GLN A 190 10.01 20.28 18.18
C GLN A 190 9.58 21.70 17.73
N SER A 191 8.97 22.46 18.64
CA SER A 191 8.37 23.78 18.38
C SER A 191 9.31 24.83 17.75
N SER A 192 10.64 24.61 17.79
CA SER A 192 11.65 25.51 17.24
C SER A 192 11.61 25.65 15.71
N ARG A 193 11.07 24.67 14.96
CA ARG A 193 10.94 24.75 13.49
C ARG A 193 9.68 25.48 13.01
N ILE A 194 8.65 25.60 13.83
CA ILE A 194 7.35 26.18 13.43
C ILE A 194 7.44 27.72 13.31
N GLN A 195 8.34 28.36 14.07
CA GLN A 195 8.50 29.83 14.04
C GLN A 195 9.16 30.39 12.78
N ARG A 196 9.78 29.55 11.93
CA ARG A 196 10.43 30.01 10.69
C ARG A 196 9.47 30.11 9.50
N VAL A 197 8.34 29.41 9.54
CA VAL A 197 7.40 29.36 8.39
C VAL A 197 6.36 30.49 8.43
N THR A 198 6.11 31.10 9.59
CA THR A 198 5.13 32.19 9.74
C THR A 198 5.75 33.60 9.75
N LYS A 199 6.99 33.75 9.26
CA LYS A 199 7.68 35.05 9.14
C LYS A 199 8.21 35.32 7.71
N GLY A 200 7.62 34.67 6.71
CA GLY A 200 7.83 34.99 5.29
C GLY A 200 6.66 35.80 4.77
#